data_AF-A0A429MIC4-F1
#
_entry.id   AF-A0A429MIC4-F1
#
_cell.length_a   1.000
_cell.length_b   1.000
_cell.length_c   1.000
_cell.angle_alpha   90.00
_cell.angle_beta   90.00
_cell.angle_gamma   90.00
#
_symmetry.space_group_name_H-M   'P 1'
#
loop_
_entity.id
_entity.type
_entity.pdbx_description
1 polymer ?
#
loop_
_entity_poly.entity_id
_entity_poly.type
_entity_poly.pdbx_seq_one_letter_code
_entity_poly.pdbx_strand_id
1 'polypeptide(L)' 'MDTMQAKSTLPSKLVWSLVAIIGAISFGMLALSRGEHVNAVWLVLAAACVYSIAYRFYSLFIATKVFELNPRRLTPAHRL' A
#
# COMPACT_ATOMS: atom_id res chain seq x y z
N MET A 1 27.15 1.79 14.55
CA MET A 1 26.86 2.32 13.20
C MET A 1 26.19 1.21 12.44
N ASP A 2 24.95 0.88 12.83
CA ASP A 2 24.21 -0.20 12.20
C ASP A 2 23.72 0.31 10.86
N THR A 3 24.21 -0.36 9.83
CA THR A 3 23.85 -0.12 8.45
C THR A 3 22.35 -0.28 8.32
N MET A 4 21.66 0.87 8.23
CA MET A 4 20.33 0.96 7.66
C MET A 4 20.34 0.15 6.37
N GLN A 5 19.84 -1.08 6.41
CA GLN A 5 19.65 -1.92 5.24
C GLN A 5 18.56 -1.27 4.38
N ALA A 6 18.97 -0.30 3.58
CA ALA A 6 18.26 0.13 2.40
C ALA A 6 18.37 -1.00 1.36
N LYS A 7 17.70 -2.14 1.61
CA LYS A 7 17.60 -3.19 0.60
C LYS A 7 16.62 -2.70 -0.46
N SER A 8 17.16 -2.14 -1.53
CA SER A 8 16.38 -1.67 -2.65
C SER A 8 15.52 -2.81 -3.25
N THR A 9 14.22 -2.61 -3.12
CA THR A 9 13.24 -2.69 -4.20
C THR A 9 12.74 -4.04 -4.73
N LEU A 10 13.37 -5.20 -4.54
CA LEU A 10 12.82 -6.45 -5.11
C LEU A 10 11.55 -6.98 -4.42
N PRO A 11 11.55 -7.28 -3.10
CA PRO A 11 10.35 -7.82 -2.43
C PRO A 11 9.20 -6.81 -2.43
N SER A 12 9.51 -5.51 -2.25
CA SER A 12 8.49 -4.46 -2.29
C SER A 12 7.87 -4.30 -3.69
N LYS A 13 8.66 -4.39 -4.77
CA LYS A 13 8.11 -4.39 -6.14
C LYS A 13 7.27 -5.63 -6.40
N LEU A 14 7.66 -6.79 -5.87
CA LEU A 14 6.91 -8.03 -6.00
C LEU A 14 5.53 -7.92 -5.34
N VAL A 15 5.47 -7.38 -4.12
CA VAL A 15 4.20 -7.16 -3.39
C VAL A 15 3.29 -6.20 -4.16
N TRP A 16 3.84 -5.10 -4.69
CA TRP A 16 3.05 -4.16 -5.49
C TRP A 16 2.58 -4.74 -6.83
N SER A 17 3.39 -5.57 -7.46
CA SER A 17 3.00 -6.32 -8.66
C SER A 17 1.84 -7.27 -8.37
N LEU A 18 1.89 -7.99 -7.24
CA LEU A 18 0.82 -8.87 -6.79
C LEU A 18 -0.49 -8.11 -6.57
N VAL A 19 -0.42 -6.96 -5.88
CA VAL A 19 -1.59 -6.08 -5.64
C VAL A 19 -2.17 -5.57 -6.96
N ALA A 20 -1.33 -5.19 -7.93
CA ALA A 20 -1.78 -4.74 -9.24
C ALA A 20 -2.49 -5.86 -10.03
N ILE A 21 -1.95 -7.08 -10.00
CA ILE A 21 -2.55 -8.26 -10.65
C ILE A 21 -3.91 -8.59 -10.01
N ILE A 22 -3.98 -8.62 -8.67
CA ILE A 22 -5.21 -8.87 -7.93
C ILE A 22 -6.27 -7.80 -8.25
N GLY A 23 -5.86 -6.53 -8.33
CA GLY A 23 -6.73 -5.43 -8.72
C GLY A 23 -7.27 -5.60 -10.14
N ALA A 24 -6.41 -5.89 -11.11
CA ALA A 24 -6.80 -6.11 -12.50
C ALA A 24 -7.79 -7.29 -12.65
N ILE A 25 -7.54 -8.41 -11.95
CA ILE A 25 -8.43 -9.57 -11.96
C ILE A 25 -9.78 -9.22 -11.31
N SER A 26 -9.78 -8.47 -10.21
CA SER A 26 -11.02 -8.07 -9.52
C SER A 26 -11.89 -7.19 -10.40
N PHE A 27 -11.30 -6.18 -11.07
CA PHE A 27 -12.02 -5.33 -12.00
C PHE A 27 -12.46 -6.08 -13.26
N GLY A 28 -11.64 -7.01 -13.76
CA GLY A 28 -12.00 -7.87 -14.89
C GLY A 28 -13.21 -8.76 -14.59
N MET A 29 -13.22 -9.43 -13.43
CA MET A 29 -14.34 -10.26 -13.00
C MET A 29 -15.61 -9.44 -12.76
N LEU A 30 -15.49 -8.26 -12.14
CA LEU A 30 -16.62 -7.35 -11.94
C LEU A 30 -17.25 -6.89 -13.27
N ALA A 31 -16.44 -6.68 -14.31
CA ALA A 31 -16.92 -6.27 -15.63
C ALA A 31 -17.57 -7.42 -16.43
N LEU A 32 -17.07 -8.64 -16.26
CA LEU A 32 -17.55 -9.84 -16.95
C LEU A 32 -18.80 -10.46 -16.30
N SER A 33 -18.99 -10.27 -15.00
CA SER A 33 -20.11 -10.84 -14.23
C SER A 33 -21.45 -10.12 -14.45
N ARG A 34 -21.84 -9.88 -15.71
CA ARG A 34 -23.15 -9.31 -16.08
C ARG A 34 -24.21 -10.42 -16.19
N GLY A 35 -25.18 -10.42 -15.29
CA GLY A 35 -26.38 -11.28 -15.38
C GLY A 35 -26.60 -12.22 -14.19
N GLU A 36 -25.60 -12.42 -13.34
CA GLU A 36 -25.71 -13.14 -12.06
C GLU A 36 -25.55 -12.17 -10.87
N HIS A 37 -25.98 -12.60 -9.68
CA HIS A 37 -25.69 -11.84 -8.45
C HIS A 37 -24.17 -11.62 -8.35
N VAL A 38 -23.74 -10.37 -8.49
CA VAL A 38 -22.33 -10.01 -8.40
C VAL A 38 -21.81 -10.48 -7.05
N ASN A 39 -20.87 -11.43 -7.08
CA ASN A 39 -20.30 -11.99 -5.86
C ASN A 39 -19.59 -10.88 -5.08
N ALA A 40 -20.03 -10.63 -3.84
CA ALA A 40 -19.51 -9.58 -2.96
C ALA A 40 -18.00 -9.67 -2.74
N VAL A 41 -17.41 -10.86 -2.87
CA VAL A 41 -15.96 -11.09 -2.78
C VAL A 41 -15.19 -10.22 -3.78
N TRP A 42 -15.68 -10.06 -5.02
CA TRP A 42 -14.99 -9.26 -6.04
C TRP A 42 -15.01 -7.76 -5.71
N LEU A 43 -16.11 -7.27 -5.13
CA LEU A 43 -16.21 -5.89 -4.67
C LEU A 43 -15.25 -5.61 -3.51
N VAL A 44 -15.17 -6.53 -2.55
CA VAL A 44 -14.23 -6.43 -1.41
C VAL A 44 -12.79 -6.45 -1.89
N LEU A 45 -12.45 -7.33 -2.85
CA LEU A 45 -11.10 -7.45 -3.38
C LEU A 45 -10.67 -6.21 -4.17
N ALA A 46 -11.59 -5.64 -4.98
CA ALA A 46 -11.38 -4.37 -5.66
C ALA A 46 -11.18 -3.22 -4.66
N ALA A 47 -12.02 -3.13 -3.63
CA ALA A 47 -11.91 -2.11 -2.58
C ALA A 47 -10.58 -2.24 -1.81
N ALA A 48 -10.14 -3.45 -1.49
CA ALA A 48 -8.88 -3.70 -0.82
C ALA A 48 -7.67 -3.25 -1.68
N CYS A 49 -7.70 -3.49 -2.99
CA CYS A 49 -6.67 -3.01 -3.90
C CYS A 49 -6.64 -1.48 -3.96
N VAL A 50 -7.79 -0.83 -4.12
CA VAL A 50 -7.87 0.64 -4.15
C VAL A 50 -7.40 1.25 -2.83
N TYR A 51 -7.81 0.67 -1.69
CA TYR A 51 -7.38 1.11 -0.37
C TYR A 51 -5.86 1.00 -0.20
N SER A 52 -5.25 -0.10 -0.66
CA SER A 52 -3.80 -0.30 -0.60
C SER A 52 -3.04 0.77 -1.41
N ILE A 53 -3.57 1.12 -2.59
CA ILE A 53 -3.03 2.20 -3.43
C ILE A 53 -3.15 3.55 -2.73
N ALA A 54 -4.34 3.88 -2.23
CA ALA A 54 -4.58 5.13 -1.51
C ALA A 54 -3.69 5.26 -0.27
N TYR A 55 -3.59 4.20 0.53
CA TYR A 55 -2.75 4.18 1.74
C TYR A 55 -1.29 4.49 1.43
N ARG A 56 -0.72 4.00 0.32
CA ARG A 56 0.66 4.27 -0.09
C ARG A 56 0.94 5.75 -0.33
N PHE A 57 0.08 6.42 -1.10
CA PHE A 57 0.27 7.82 -1.45
C PHE A 57 -0.13 8.74 -0.29
N TYR A 58 -1.22 8.39 0.39
CA TYR A 58 -1.75 9.20 1.49
C TYR A 58 -0.87 9.11 2.75
N SER A 59 -0.29 7.94 3.05
CA SER A 59 0.68 7.82 4.15
C SER A 59 1.92 8.70 3.95
N LEU A 60 2.42 8.81 2.71
CA LEU A 60 3.53 9.70 2.40
C LEU A 60 3.14 11.18 2.55
N PHE A 61 1.94 11.54 2.12
CA PHE A 61 1.39 12.89 2.33
C PHE A 61 1.29 13.22 3.82
N ILE A 62 0.71 12.33 4.63
CA ILE A 62 0.59 12.51 6.08
C ILE A 62 1.98 12.69 6.72
N ALA A 63 2.93 11.81 6.37
CA ALA A 63 4.27 11.85 6.95
C ALA A 63 5.04 13.14 6.65
N THR A 64 4.81 13.72 5.46
CA THR A 64 5.56 14.88 4.96
C THR A 64 4.87 16.21 5.19
N LYS A 65 3.54 16.28 5.06
CA LYS A 65 2.76 17.52 5.10
C LYS A 65 2.00 17.75 6.40
N VAL A 66 1.62 16.68 7.09
CA VAL A 66 0.84 16.79 8.35
C VAL A 66 1.76 16.66 9.55
N PHE A 67 2.55 15.59 9.63
CA PHE A 67 3.44 15.34 10.76
C PHE A 67 4.84 15.93 10.60
N GLU A 68 5.25 16.27 9.37
CA GLU A 68 6.59 16.76 9.03
C GLU A 68 7.68 15.98 9.79
N LEU A 69 7.63 14.64 9.68
CA LEU A 69 8.51 13.75 10.44
C LEU A 69 9.98 14.13 10.19
N ASN A 70 10.63 14.64 11.23
CA ASN A 70 12.02 15.06 11.17
C ASN A 70 12.91 13.96 11.78
N PRO A 71 13.52 13.08 10.97
CA PRO A 71 14.40 12.02 11.47
C PRO A 71 15.71 12.56 12.06
N ARG A 72 16.03 13.85 11.90
CA ARG A 72 17.22 14.48 12.47
C ARG A 72 17.00 14.98 13.90
N ARG A 73 15.75 15.03 14.39
CA ARG A 73 15.46 15.27 15.82
C ARG A 73 15.55 13.97 16.60
N LEU A 74 16.75 13.65 17.08
CA LEU A 74 16.95 12.56 18.02
C LEU A 74 16.18 12.85 19.31
N THR A 75 15.31 11.91 19.71
CA THR A 75 14.61 11.99 20.99
C THR A 75 15.58 11.74 22.14
N PRO A 76 15.38 12.36 23.32
CA PRO A 76 16.27 12.20 24.47
C PRO A 76 16.39 10.75 24.97
N ALA A 77 15.48 9.86 24.57
CA ALA A 77 15.51 8.43 24.84
C ALA A 77 16.72 7.69 24.24
N HIS A 78 17.48 8.30 23.33
CA HIS A 78 18.74 7.72 22.81
C HIS A 78 19.94 7.87 23.75
N ARG A 79 19.83 8.62 24.86
CA ARG A 79 20.96 8.93 25.76
C ARG A 79 20.88 8.28 27.16
N LEU A 80 19.88 7.43 27.43
CA LEU A 80 19.82 6.63 28.68
C LEU A 80 20.36 5.21 28.44
#